data_AF-A0A822ZWI4-F1
#
_entry.id   AF-A0A822ZWI4-F1
#
_cell.length_a   1.000
_cell.length_b   1.000
_cell.length_c   1.000
_cell.angle_alpha   90.00
_cell.angle_beta   90.00
_cell.angle_gamma   90.00
#
_symmetry.space_group_name_H-M   'P 1'
#
loop_
_entity.id
_entity.type
_entity.pdbx_description
1 polymer ?
#
loop_
_entity_poly.entity_id
_entity_poly.type
_entity_poly.pdbx_seq_one_letter_code
_entity_poly.pdbx_strand_id
1 'polypeptide(L)'
;MINDNSSTITELKELCHLQGKVHIRGLENVANFDEAKEANLISKCGIDQLWLEWGNNGDGNGTSAILEALQPYTGLRHLIIDGYGGLSFPTWMRAESIIWYDMLTILKLYQCNKWKFLPPFGNLASLKELYICNMHGVQYLREEFYGYNGQDDNNGFRKLEILGLQNMHGLKEWWGAEEGEFPRLRQLSIQNCPGLTKLPPLLPTVKQVEMMLCHMLTSLPSLPLLLD
;
A
#
# COMPACT_ATOMS: atom_id res chain seq x y z
N MET A 1 8.74 24.38 5.44
CA MET A 1 9.63 23.68 6.39
C MET A 1 9.09 24.00 7.77
N ILE A 2 8.64 22.98 8.50
CA ILE A 2 8.19 23.11 9.91
C ILE A 2 9.33 22.53 10.74
N ASN A 3 9.78 23.28 11.76
CA ASN A 3 10.98 23.04 12.55
C ASN A 3 10.80 21.93 13.61
N ASP A 4 11.93 21.32 13.95
CA ASP A 4 12.11 20.31 15.00
C ASP A 4 11.71 20.83 16.41
N ASN A 5 10.99 19.98 17.17
CA ASN A 5 10.70 20.04 18.62
C ASN A 5 9.33 20.55 19.13
N SER A 6 8.30 20.65 18.28
CA SER A 6 6.91 20.50 18.75
C SER A 6 6.10 19.75 17.70
N SER A 7 5.77 18.49 17.98
CA SER A 7 4.74 17.79 17.21
C SER A 7 3.42 18.47 17.48
N THR A 8 2.87 19.11 16.48
CA THR A 8 1.50 19.60 16.54
C THR A 8 0.88 19.30 15.21
N ILE A 9 0.71 18.01 14.93
CA ILE A 9 -0.20 17.57 13.86
C ILE A 9 -1.59 18.26 13.98
N THR A 10 -1.91 18.74 15.18
CA THR A 10 -3.01 19.65 15.53
C THR A 10 -3.00 20.98 14.76
N GLU A 11 -1.87 21.53 14.33
CA GLU A 11 -1.81 22.73 13.46
C GLU A 11 -2.50 22.50 12.12
N LEU A 12 -2.53 21.25 11.63
CA LEU A 12 -3.26 20.91 10.41
C LEU A 12 -4.77 21.16 10.55
N LYS A 13 -5.32 21.16 11.77
CA LYS A 13 -6.74 21.42 12.04
C LYS A 13 -7.22 22.72 11.38
N GLU A 14 -6.46 23.79 11.57
CA GLU A 14 -6.80 25.13 11.10
C GLU A 14 -6.55 25.34 9.60
N LEU A 15 -5.78 24.45 8.96
CA LEU A 15 -5.43 24.53 7.55
C LEU A 15 -6.50 23.87 6.66
N CYS A 16 -7.71 24.43 6.65
CA CYS A 16 -8.85 23.89 5.90
C CYS A 16 -8.72 24.01 4.37
N HIS A 17 -7.86 24.90 3.88
CA HIS A 17 -7.60 25.13 2.46
C HIS A 17 -6.36 24.39 1.93
N LEU A 18 -5.82 23.40 2.66
CA LEU A 18 -4.70 22.60 2.18
C LEU A 18 -5.03 21.92 0.85
N GLN A 19 -4.14 22.09 -0.12
CA GLN A 19 -4.31 21.60 -1.47
C GLN A 19 -3.03 20.95 -2.02
N GLY A 20 -3.20 20.01 -2.95
CA GLY A 20 -2.11 19.39 -3.67
C GLY A 20 -1.39 18.33 -2.84
N LYS A 21 -0.06 18.47 -2.70
CA LYS A 21 0.78 17.45 -2.04
C LYS A 21 1.07 17.83 -0.60
N VAL A 22 0.71 16.96 0.33
CA VAL A 22 0.95 17.12 1.77
C VAL A 22 1.82 15.97 2.26
N HIS A 23 2.88 16.31 2.99
CA HIS A 23 3.78 15.35 3.61
C HIS A 23 3.85 15.64 5.11
N ILE A 24 3.40 14.68 5.92
CA ILE A 24 3.42 14.73 7.38
C ILE A 24 4.49 13.76 7.87
N ARG A 25 5.50 14.29 8.54
CA ARG A 25 6.65 13.56 9.07
C ARG A 25 6.63 13.51 10.59
N GLY A 26 7.42 12.61 11.15
CA GLY A 26 7.60 12.54 12.59
C GLY A 26 6.36 12.03 13.32
N LEU A 27 5.56 11.19 12.66
CA LEU A 27 4.30 10.67 13.21
C LEU A 27 4.49 9.77 14.43
N GLU A 28 5.72 9.33 14.70
CA GLU A 28 6.12 8.69 15.96
C GLU A 28 6.08 9.62 17.18
N ASN A 29 6.04 10.94 16.95
CA ASN A 29 5.98 11.95 18.01
C ASN A 29 4.54 12.39 18.34
N VAL A 30 3.54 11.83 17.66
CA VAL A 30 2.12 12.09 17.95
C VAL A 30 1.70 11.19 19.11
N ALA A 31 1.18 11.79 20.19
CA ALA A 31 1.03 11.10 21.47
C ALA A 31 -0.10 10.07 21.47
N ASN A 32 -1.21 10.35 20.78
CA ASN A 32 -2.40 9.51 20.83
C ASN A 32 -3.37 9.76 19.66
N PHE A 33 -4.42 8.94 19.62
CA PHE A 33 -5.50 9.00 18.63
C PHE A 33 -6.16 10.38 18.54
N ASP A 34 -6.47 10.99 19.69
CA ASP A 34 -7.23 12.24 19.72
C ASP A 34 -6.41 13.39 19.12
N GLU A 35 -5.12 13.47 19.46
CA GLU A 35 -4.19 14.44 18.86
C GLU A 35 -4.08 14.25 17.34
N ALA A 36 -3.93 13.01 16.86
CA ALA A 36 -3.87 12.71 15.44
C ALA A 36 -5.18 13.07 14.71
N LYS A 37 -6.33 12.84 15.36
CA LYS A 37 -7.65 13.10 14.81
C LYS A 37 -7.91 14.60 14.59
N GLU A 38 -7.27 15.46 15.37
CA GLU A 38 -7.37 16.91 15.16
C GLU A 38 -6.89 17.35 13.78
N ALA A 39 -6.00 16.59 13.15
CA ALA A 39 -5.56 16.85 11.78
C ALA A 39 -6.72 16.86 10.78
N ASN A 40 -7.80 16.12 11.05
CA ASN A 40 -9.03 16.06 10.27
C ASN A 40 -8.80 15.92 8.75
N LEU A 41 -7.90 14.99 8.36
CA LEU A 41 -7.51 14.80 6.96
C LEU A 41 -8.69 14.41 6.06
N ILE A 42 -9.68 13.72 6.62
CA ILE A 42 -10.90 13.32 5.91
C ILE A 42 -11.70 14.52 5.37
N SER A 43 -11.63 15.69 6.01
CA SER A 43 -12.35 16.88 5.53
C SER A 43 -11.53 17.74 4.56
N LYS A 44 -10.26 17.40 4.29
CA LYS A 44 -9.34 18.23 3.48
C LYS A 44 -9.40 17.83 2.01
N CYS A 45 -10.52 18.18 1.37
CA CYS A 45 -10.81 17.80 -0.01
C CYS A 45 -9.84 18.31 -1.07
N GLY A 46 -9.00 19.30 -0.72
CA GLY A 46 -7.97 19.82 -1.62
C GLY A 46 -6.73 18.93 -1.75
N ILE A 47 -6.51 17.98 -0.83
CA ILE A 47 -5.31 17.14 -0.83
C ILE A 47 -5.43 16.05 -1.91
N ASP A 48 -4.54 16.11 -2.89
CA ASP A 48 -4.42 15.13 -3.96
C ASP A 48 -3.42 14.02 -3.63
N GLN A 49 -2.36 14.36 -2.89
CA GLN A 49 -1.28 13.44 -2.55
C GLN A 49 -0.93 13.57 -1.08
N LEU A 50 -0.92 12.44 -0.38
CA LEU A 50 -0.63 12.38 1.05
C LEU A 50 0.53 11.42 1.30
N TRP A 51 1.54 11.90 2.01
CA TRP A 51 2.63 11.08 2.54
C TRP A 51 2.62 11.16 4.07
N LEU A 52 2.45 10.02 4.71
CA LEU A 52 2.55 9.82 6.15
C LEU A 52 3.86 9.08 6.47
N GLU A 53 4.76 9.72 7.21
CA GLU A 53 6.12 9.22 7.50
C GLU A 53 6.37 9.12 9.01
N TRP A 54 6.77 7.93 9.46
CA TRP A 54 7.30 7.65 10.80
C TRP A 54 8.82 7.45 10.74
N GLY A 55 9.50 7.90 11.78
CA GLY A 55 10.92 7.67 12.02
C GLY A 55 11.24 6.22 12.42
N ASN A 56 12.53 5.88 12.38
CA ASN A 56 13.06 4.51 12.47
C ASN A 56 13.10 3.92 13.90
N ASN A 57 12.34 4.48 14.84
CA ASN A 57 12.41 4.13 16.27
C ASN A 57 11.53 2.91 16.60
N GLY A 58 11.89 1.75 16.03
CA GLY A 58 11.69 0.36 16.49
C GLY A 58 10.36 -0.11 17.06
N ASP A 59 9.79 0.55 18.07
CA ASP A 59 8.88 -0.07 19.03
C ASP A 59 7.70 0.82 19.41
N GLY A 60 7.08 1.45 18.40
CA GLY A 60 5.91 2.29 18.58
C GLY A 60 4.65 1.52 19.04
N ASN A 61 4.58 1.19 20.33
CA ASN A 61 3.41 0.62 21.01
C ASN A 61 2.17 1.56 21.02
N GLY A 62 2.27 2.77 20.45
CA GLY A 62 1.16 3.70 20.24
C GLY A 62 0.79 3.96 18.77
N THR A 63 1.49 3.35 17.80
CA THR A 63 1.38 3.75 16.39
C THR A 63 0.04 3.39 15.74
N SER A 64 -0.60 2.29 16.12
CA SER A 64 -1.78 1.81 15.40
C SER A 64 -2.96 2.76 15.44
N ALA A 65 -3.15 3.42 16.57
CA ALA A 65 -4.21 4.40 16.74
C ALA A 65 -3.96 5.69 15.92
N ILE A 66 -2.70 6.05 15.67
CA ILE A 66 -2.34 7.26 14.93
C ILE A 66 -2.75 7.12 13.46
N LEU A 67 -2.37 6.02 12.79
CA LEU A 67 -2.76 5.81 11.40
C LEU A 67 -4.28 5.62 11.26
N GLU A 68 -4.95 5.04 12.26
CA GLU A 68 -6.42 4.96 12.31
C GLU A 68 -7.07 6.35 12.31
N ALA A 69 -6.56 7.28 13.12
CA ALA A 69 -7.07 8.64 13.23
C ALA A 69 -6.80 9.50 11.98
N LEU A 70 -5.76 9.17 11.21
CA LEU A 70 -5.32 9.89 10.02
C LEU A 70 -6.00 9.41 8.73
N GLN A 71 -7.30 9.09 8.83
CA GLN A 71 -8.10 8.71 7.68
C GLN A 71 -8.04 9.80 6.60
N PRO A 72 -7.55 9.50 5.38
CA PRO A 72 -7.45 10.49 4.32
C PRO A 72 -8.82 10.87 3.74
N TYR A 73 -8.85 11.98 3.00
CA TYR A 73 -9.98 12.34 2.16
C TYR A 73 -10.24 11.24 1.10
N THR A 74 -11.51 10.90 0.87
CA THR A 74 -11.91 9.82 -0.07
C THR A 74 -11.58 10.12 -1.53
N GLY A 75 -11.44 11.40 -1.90
CA GLY A 75 -10.98 11.83 -3.23
C GLY A 75 -9.45 11.82 -3.43
N LEU A 76 -8.67 11.34 -2.45
CA LEU A 76 -7.21 11.29 -2.53
C LEU A 76 -6.75 10.44 -3.72
N ARG A 77 -5.76 10.94 -4.47
CA ARG A 77 -5.23 10.26 -5.65
C ARG A 77 -3.99 9.44 -5.35
N HIS A 78 -3.06 9.95 -4.54
CA HIS A 78 -1.81 9.26 -4.20
C HIS A 78 -1.64 9.15 -2.69
N LEU A 79 -1.35 7.94 -2.20
CA LEU A 79 -1.08 7.67 -0.79
C LEU A 79 0.29 7.01 -0.63
N ILE A 80 1.10 7.55 0.28
CA ILE A 80 2.37 6.97 0.72
C ILE A 80 2.31 6.79 2.24
N ILE A 81 2.61 5.59 2.71
CA ILE A 81 2.79 5.27 4.14
C ILE A 81 4.19 4.72 4.30
N ASP A 82 4.99 5.36 5.16
CA ASP A 82 6.40 5.02 5.37
C ASP A 82 6.71 4.87 6.85
N GLY A 83 7.33 3.75 7.23
CA GLY A 83 7.82 3.51 8.59
C GLY A 83 6.74 3.16 9.62
N TYR A 84 5.49 2.93 9.20
CA TYR A 84 4.41 2.64 10.14
C TYR A 84 4.67 1.34 10.93
N GLY A 85 4.88 1.50 12.23
CA GLY A 85 5.27 0.43 13.15
C GLY A 85 4.12 -0.39 13.76
N GLY A 86 2.87 -0.18 13.33
CA GLY A 86 1.72 -0.90 13.86
C GLY A 86 1.62 -2.35 13.35
N LEU A 87 0.98 -3.22 14.11
CA LEU A 87 0.88 -4.66 13.79
C LEU A 87 -0.08 -4.97 12.62
N SER A 88 -1.01 -4.07 12.33
CA SER A 88 -2.02 -4.22 11.29
C SER A 88 -2.34 -2.90 10.62
N PHE A 89 -2.91 -2.99 9.42
CA PHE A 89 -3.50 -1.87 8.71
C PHE A 89 -4.76 -1.34 9.41
N PRO A 90 -5.08 -0.05 9.23
CA PRO A 90 -6.21 0.61 9.89
C PRO A 90 -7.55 0.14 9.31
N THR A 91 -8.64 0.36 10.03
CA THR A 91 -9.98 -0.11 9.63
C THR A 91 -10.46 0.53 8.34
N TRP A 92 -10.09 1.78 8.08
CA TRP A 92 -10.42 2.47 6.84
C TRP A 92 -9.73 1.89 5.60
N MET A 93 -8.75 0.98 5.74
CA MET A 93 -8.18 0.18 4.63
C MET A 93 -8.85 -1.19 4.45
N ARG A 94 -9.80 -1.59 5.29
CA ARG A 94 -10.49 -2.88 5.17
C ARG A 94 -11.49 -2.87 4.02
N ALA A 95 -11.89 -4.07 3.58
CA ALA A 95 -12.76 -4.27 2.42
C ALA A 95 -14.01 -3.37 2.43
N GLU A 96 -14.65 -3.20 3.59
CA GLU A 96 -15.90 -2.46 3.74
C GLU A 96 -15.71 -0.94 3.61
N SER A 97 -14.52 -0.43 3.92
CA SER A 97 -14.20 1.01 3.90
C SER A 97 -13.42 1.42 2.65
N ILE A 98 -12.62 0.51 2.09
CA ILE A 98 -11.67 0.85 1.02
C ILE A 98 -12.37 1.13 -0.32
N ILE A 99 -13.60 0.62 -0.50
CA ILE A 99 -14.48 0.89 -1.66
C ILE A 99 -14.70 2.41 -1.82
N TRP A 100 -14.57 3.21 -0.75
CA TRP A 100 -14.78 4.65 -0.85
C TRP A 100 -13.58 5.43 -1.40
N TYR A 101 -12.43 4.77 -1.60
CA TYR A 101 -11.23 5.39 -2.20
C TYR A 101 -11.12 5.12 -3.71
N ASP A 102 -12.25 5.22 -4.42
CA ASP A 102 -12.34 5.01 -5.88
C ASP A 102 -11.46 5.96 -6.72
N MET A 103 -10.91 7.01 -6.12
CA MET A 103 -10.03 7.97 -6.79
C MET A 103 -8.53 7.66 -6.60
N LEU A 104 -8.19 6.70 -5.73
CA LEU A 104 -6.80 6.36 -5.44
C LEU A 104 -6.17 5.64 -6.63
N THR A 105 -5.13 6.24 -7.19
CA THR A 105 -4.43 5.77 -8.38
C THR A 105 -3.02 5.27 -8.10
N ILE A 106 -2.38 5.78 -7.03
CA ILE A 106 -1.04 5.37 -6.63
C ILE A 106 -1.03 5.07 -5.13
N LEU A 107 -0.59 3.87 -4.77
CA LEU A 107 -0.36 3.47 -3.40
C LEU A 107 1.08 2.99 -3.22
N LYS A 108 1.77 3.52 -2.21
CA LYS A 108 3.13 3.14 -1.86
C LYS A 108 3.22 2.83 -0.37
N LEU A 109 3.70 1.64 -0.05
CA LEU A 109 3.96 1.22 1.33
C LEU A 109 5.45 0.96 1.50
N TYR A 110 6.05 1.61 2.49
CA TYR A 110 7.46 1.49 2.81
C TYR A 110 7.62 1.15 4.28
N GLN A 111 8.47 0.17 4.59
CA GLN A 111 8.96 -0.09 5.95
C GLN A 111 7.85 -0.40 6.98
N CYS A 112 6.65 -0.81 6.53
CA CYS A 112 5.53 -1.27 7.38
C CYS A 112 5.75 -2.71 7.89
N ASN A 113 6.92 -2.95 8.48
CA ASN A 113 7.50 -4.28 8.67
C ASN A 113 6.70 -5.24 9.55
N LYS A 114 5.85 -4.72 10.45
CA LYS A 114 5.07 -5.55 11.37
C LYS A 114 3.75 -6.06 10.77
N TRP A 115 3.37 -5.60 9.57
CA TRP A 115 2.19 -6.13 8.88
C TRP A 115 2.44 -7.55 8.43
N LYS A 116 1.57 -8.45 8.87
CA LYS A 116 1.57 -9.85 8.42
C LYS A 116 0.66 -10.07 7.20
N PHE A 117 -0.37 -9.23 7.07
CA PHE A 117 -1.37 -9.29 6.03
C PHE A 117 -1.47 -7.91 5.38
N LEU A 118 -1.78 -7.91 4.08
CA LEU A 118 -2.07 -6.70 3.34
C LEU A 118 -3.59 -6.49 3.27
N PRO A 119 -4.05 -5.23 3.19
CA PRO A 119 -5.42 -4.92 2.80
C PRO A 119 -5.80 -5.47 1.41
N PRO A 120 -7.10 -5.56 1.12
CA PRO A 120 -7.62 -6.00 -0.18
C PRO A 120 -7.44 -4.93 -1.26
N PHE A 121 -6.21 -4.72 -1.70
CA PHE A 121 -5.90 -3.67 -2.68
C PHE A 121 -6.52 -3.91 -4.06
N GLY A 122 -6.91 -5.13 -4.39
CA GLY A 122 -7.70 -5.39 -5.60
C GLY A 122 -9.05 -4.65 -5.62
N ASN A 123 -9.62 -4.31 -4.45
CA ASN A 123 -10.87 -3.53 -4.38
C ASN A 123 -10.70 -2.05 -4.70
N LEU A 124 -9.47 -1.56 -4.88
CA LEU A 124 -9.20 -0.18 -5.30
C LEU A 124 -9.44 -0.04 -6.81
N ALA A 125 -10.67 0.29 -7.20
CA ALA A 125 -11.14 0.28 -8.60
C ALA A 125 -10.37 1.20 -9.55
N SER A 126 -9.64 2.20 -9.04
CA SER A 126 -8.81 3.11 -9.84
C SER A 126 -7.30 2.95 -9.66
N LEU A 127 -6.84 1.99 -8.87
CA LEU A 127 -5.43 1.80 -8.60
C LEU A 127 -4.68 1.45 -9.89
N LYS A 128 -3.66 2.24 -10.22
CA LYS A 128 -2.80 2.08 -11.40
C LYS A 128 -1.39 1.64 -11.01
N GLU A 129 -0.88 2.13 -9.89
CA GLU A 129 0.46 1.80 -9.42
C GLU A 129 0.43 1.38 -7.96
N LEU A 130 1.05 0.24 -7.68
CA LEU A 130 1.20 -0.31 -6.34
C LEU A 130 2.67 -0.67 -6.10
N TYR A 131 3.25 -0.08 -5.05
CA TYR A 131 4.61 -0.40 -4.62
C TYR A 131 4.61 -0.84 -3.16
N ILE A 132 5.20 -1.99 -2.89
CA ILE A 132 5.30 -2.59 -1.56
C ILE A 132 6.77 -2.89 -1.30
N CYS A 133 7.38 -2.11 -0.41
CA CYS A 133 8.82 -2.07 -0.24
C CYS A 133 9.21 -2.22 1.23
N ASN A 134 10.20 -3.07 1.51
CA ASN A 134 10.68 -3.33 2.87
C ASN A 134 9.53 -3.71 3.83
N MET A 135 8.72 -4.71 3.45
CA MET A 135 7.63 -5.22 4.28
C MET A 135 7.90 -6.67 4.70
N HIS A 136 8.86 -6.85 5.60
CA HIS A 136 9.39 -8.18 5.94
C HIS A 136 8.38 -9.09 6.67
N GLY A 137 7.35 -8.54 7.30
CA GLY A 137 6.32 -9.32 8.00
C GLY A 137 5.35 -10.05 7.07
N VAL A 138 5.21 -9.59 5.81
CA VAL A 138 4.30 -10.19 4.83
C VAL A 138 4.92 -11.46 4.28
N GLN A 139 4.30 -12.60 4.57
CA GLN A 139 4.79 -13.91 4.12
C GLN A 139 4.08 -14.45 2.89
N TYR A 140 2.84 -14.02 2.66
CA TYR A 140 1.98 -14.58 1.63
C TYR A 140 1.15 -13.49 0.95
N LEU A 141 1.06 -13.56 -0.37
CA LEU A 141 0.05 -12.87 -1.17
C LEU A 141 -0.97 -13.92 -1.64
N ARG A 142 -2.21 -13.78 -1.16
CA ARG A 142 -3.32 -14.75 -1.30
C ARG A 142 -4.57 -14.04 -1.81
N GLU A 143 -5.69 -14.75 -1.88
CA GLU A 143 -7.00 -14.28 -2.36
C GLU A 143 -7.42 -12.92 -1.77
N GLU A 144 -7.12 -12.67 -0.49
CA GLU A 144 -7.48 -11.43 0.20
C GLU A 144 -6.80 -10.22 -0.41
N PHE A 145 -5.59 -10.37 -1.00
CA PHE A 145 -4.87 -9.29 -1.66
C PHE A 145 -5.62 -8.74 -2.87
N TYR A 146 -6.34 -9.60 -3.57
CA TYR A 146 -7.14 -9.27 -4.75
C TYR A 146 -8.56 -8.80 -4.39
N GLY A 147 -8.91 -8.84 -3.11
CA GLY A 147 -10.20 -8.36 -2.63
C GLY A 147 -11.34 -9.37 -2.66
N TYR A 148 -11.03 -10.66 -2.89
CA TYR A 148 -12.00 -11.72 -2.75
C TYR A 148 -12.57 -11.78 -1.34
N ASN A 149 -13.88 -11.57 -1.23
CA ASN A 149 -14.68 -11.75 -0.01
C ASN A 149 -15.83 -12.76 -0.22
N GLY A 150 -15.87 -13.45 -1.37
CA GLY A 150 -16.86 -14.49 -1.69
C GLY A 150 -18.25 -13.98 -2.10
N GLN A 151 -18.43 -12.70 -2.43
CA GLN A 151 -19.75 -12.11 -2.71
C GLN A 151 -19.90 -11.35 -4.04
N ASP A 152 -18.82 -10.89 -4.69
CA ASP A 152 -18.90 -10.08 -5.92
C ASP A 152 -17.94 -10.53 -7.03
N ASP A 153 -18.36 -10.39 -8.29
CA ASP A 153 -17.57 -10.66 -9.50
C ASP A 153 -16.59 -9.52 -9.84
N ASN A 154 -16.56 -8.43 -9.06
CA ASN A 154 -15.74 -7.26 -9.35
C ASN A 154 -14.36 -7.26 -8.65
N ASN A 155 -13.93 -8.41 -8.14
CA ASN A 155 -12.64 -8.56 -7.48
C ASN A 155 -11.46 -8.40 -8.47
N GLY A 156 -10.29 -8.11 -7.93
CA GLY A 156 -9.05 -8.02 -8.68
C GLY A 156 -8.69 -6.63 -9.17
N PHE A 157 -7.44 -6.50 -9.62
CA PHE A 157 -6.82 -5.23 -9.98
C PHE A 157 -7.21 -4.75 -11.38
N ARG A 158 -8.43 -4.24 -11.54
CA ARG A 158 -9.01 -3.85 -12.84
C ARG A 158 -8.23 -2.80 -13.62
N LYS A 159 -7.51 -1.90 -12.94
CA LYS A 159 -6.75 -0.82 -13.57
C LYS A 159 -5.25 -0.82 -13.29
N LEU A 160 -4.74 -1.79 -12.55
CA LEU A 160 -3.33 -1.79 -12.16
C LEU A 160 -2.44 -2.01 -13.38
N GLU A 161 -1.50 -1.09 -13.59
CA GLU A 161 -0.55 -1.07 -14.70
C GLU A 161 0.86 -1.44 -14.22
N ILE A 162 1.22 -1.06 -12.99
CA ILE A 162 2.54 -1.28 -12.39
C ILE A 162 2.41 -1.91 -11.00
N LEU A 163 3.09 -3.05 -10.80
CA LEU A 163 3.25 -3.69 -9.49
C LEU A 163 4.74 -3.83 -9.17
N GLY A 164 5.17 -3.21 -8.07
CA GLY A 164 6.53 -3.31 -7.55
C GLY A 164 6.57 -3.96 -6.18
N LEU A 165 7.31 -5.07 -6.06
CA LEU A 165 7.60 -5.75 -4.80
C LEU A 165 9.10 -5.69 -4.54
N GLN A 166 9.54 -4.97 -3.51
CA GLN A 166 10.97 -4.78 -3.24
C GLN A 166 11.34 -5.11 -1.79
N ASN A 167 12.47 -5.79 -1.60
CA ASN A 167 13.01 -6.11 -0.27
C ASN A 167 11.99 -6.84 0.63
N MET A 168 11.11 -7.67 0.05
CA MET A 168 10.11 -8.43 0.82
C MET A 168 10.71 -9.76 1.30
N HIS A 169 11.69 -9.70 2.21
CA HIS A 169 12.46 -10.87 2.65
C HIS A 169 11.63 -11.99 3.28
N GLY A 170 10.48 -11.65 3.88
CA GLY A 170 9.56 -12.63 4.45
C GLY A 170 8.64 -13.29 3.43
N LEU A 171 8.51 -12.75 2.21
CA LEU A 171 7.57 -13.24 1.20
C LEU A 171 8.03 -14.61 0.69
N LYS A 172 7.17 -15.62 0.87
CA LYS A 172 7.44 -17.01 0.48
C LYS A 172 6.60 -17.48 -0.68
N GLU A 173 5.32 -17.12 -0.67
CA GLU A 173 4.35 -17.56 -1.69
C GLU A 173 3.54 -16.38 -2.19
N TRP A 174 3.31 -16.38 -3.49
CA TRP A 174 2.36 -15.52 -4.16
C TRP A 174 1.49 -16.39 -5.07
N TRP A 175 0.22 -16.55 -4.71
CA TRP A 175 -0.74 -17.38 -5.43
C TRP A 175 -2.15 -16.77 -5.36
N GLY A 176 -3.12 -17.43 -5.99
CA GLY A 176 -4.52 -16.97 -6.04
C GLY A 176 -4.81 -15.93 -7.11
N ALA A 177 -3.83 -15.58 -7.96
CA ALA A 177 -4.14 -14.81 -9.16
C ALA A 177 -4.64 -15.75 -10.26
N GLU A 178 -5.95 -15.72 -10.51
CA GLU A 178 -6.58 -16.41 -11.63
C GLU A 178 -6.61 -15.53 -12.90
N GLU A 179 -7.09 -16.09 -14.01
CA GLU A 179 -7.34 -15.33 -15.23
C GLU A 179 -8.33 -14.19 -14.93
N GLY A 180 -7.89 -12.95 -15.09
CA GLY A 180 -8.72 -11.77 -14.88
C GLY A 180 -8.37 -10.90 -13.67
N GLU A 181 -7.40 -11.32 -12.84
CA GLU A 181 -6.97 -10.53 -11.67
C GLU A 181 -6.13 -9.30 -12.01
N PHE A 182 -5.40 -9.32 -13.13
CA PHE A 182 -4.49 -8.25 -13.54
C PHE A 182 -4.69 -7.83 -15.02
N PRO A 183 -5.91 -7.53 -15.47
CA PRO A 183 -6.24 -7.37 -16.89
C PRO A 183 -5.51 -6.21 -17.59
N ARG A 184 -4.80 -5.36 -16.85
CA ARG A 184 -4.04 -4.21 -17.38
C ARG A 184 -2.59 -4.14 -16.92
N LEU A 185 -2.11 -5.14 -16.17
CA LEU A 185 -0.74 -5.10 -15.65
C LEU A 185 0.25 -5.16 -16.81
N ARG A 186 1.12 -4.17 -16.88
CA ARG A 186 2.13 -4.01 -17.95
C ARG A 186 3.53 -4.23 -17.41
N GLN A 187 3.79 -3.80 -16.18
CA GLN A 187 5.09 -3.87 -15.55
C GLN A 187 4.98 -4.57 -14.20
N LEU A 188 5.77 -5.62 -14.06
CA LEU A 188 6.00 -6.32 -12.79
C LEU A 188 7.49 -6.21 -12.44
N SER A 189 7.80 -5.59 -11.31
CA SER A 189 9.16 -5.54 -10.78
C SER A 189 9.22 -6.25 -9.43
N ILE A 190 10.08 -7.26 -9.32
CA ILE A 190 10.29 -8.04 -8.10
C ILE A 190 11.79 -8.02 -7.78
N GLN A 191 12.17 -7.30 -6.74
CA GLN A 191 13.57 -7.07 -6.41
C GLN A 191 13.86 -7.48 -4.97
N ASN A 192 14.88 -8.31 -4.76
CA ASN A 192 15.34 -8.73 -3.45
C ASN A 192 14.20 -9.38 -2.62
N CYS A 193 13.49 -10.34 -3.21
CA CYS A 193 12.50 -11.19 -2.55
C CYS A 193 13.08 -12.62 -2.45
N PRO A 194 14.08 -12.85 -1.57
CA PRO A 194 14.86 -14.08 -1.55
C PRO A 194 14.04 -15.33 -1.24
N GLY A 195 13.02 -15.23 -0.37
CA GLY A 195 12.20 -16.37 0.03
C GLY A 195 11.11 -16.76 -0.96
N LEU A 196 10.86 -15.95 -2.00
CA LEU A 196 9.76 -16.16 -2.92
C LEU A 196 10.05 -17.38 -3.79
N THR A 197 9.17 -18.38 -3.74
CA THR A 197 9.38 -19.66 -4.43
C THR A 197 8.59 -19.79 -5.73
N LYS A 198 7.42 -19.15 -5.81
CA LYS A 198 6.48 -19.25 -6.93
C LYS A 198 5.82 -17.90 -7.20
N LEU A 199 5.50 -17.67 -8.47
CA LEU A 199 4.66 -16.57 -8.93
C LEU A 199 3.30 -17.12 -9.39
N PRO A 200 2.23 -16.31 -9.33
CA PRO A 200 1.00 -16.67 -10.00
C PRO A 200 1.21 -16.70 -11.53
N PRO A 201 0.31 -17.35 -12.28
CA PRO A 201 0.30 -17.26 -13.73
C PRO A 201 0.33 -15.80 -14.17
N LEU A 202 1.35 -15.40 -14.91
CA LEU A 202 1.43 -14.04 -15.45
C LEU A 202 0.51 -13.93 -16.65
N LEU A 203 -0.31 -12.88 -16.64
CA LEU A 203 -1.29 -12.66 -17.69
C LEU A 203 -0.64 -12.20 -19.00
N PRO A 204 -1.31 -12.45 -20.15
CA PRO A 204 -0.87 -12.02 -21.49
C PRO A 204 -0.50 -10.54 -21.65
N THR A 205 -0.92 -9.70 -20.71
CA THR A 205 -0.79 -8.25 -20.76
C THR A 205 0.55 -7.72 -20.25
N VAL A 206 1.31 -8.52 -19.51
CA VAL A 206 2.58 -8.09 -18.90
C VAL A 206 3.64 -7.98 -20.00
N LYS A 207 4.14 -6.76 -20.21
CA LYS A 207 5.15 -6.44 -21.23
C LYS A 207 6.56 -6.41 -20.67
N GLN A 208 6.70 -6.08 -19.39
CA GLN A 208 7.98 -5.94 -18.73
C GLN A 208 7.96 -6.68 -17.40
N VAL A 209 8.89 -7.62 -17.25
CA VAL A 209 9.15 -8.31 -15.99
C VAL A 209 10.59 -8.07 -15.62
N GLU A 210 10.81 -7.42 -14.48
CA GLU A 210 12.13 -7.22 -13.91
C GLU A 210 12.24 -8.05 -12.63
N MET A 211 13.22 -8.94 -12.58
CA MET A 211 13.46 -9.78 -11.41
C MET A 211 14.94 -9.74 -11.04
N MET A 212 15.23 -9.30 -9.81
CA MET A 212 16.59 -9.25 -9.28
C MET A 212 16.65 -9.83 -7.87
N LEU A 213 17.73 -10.54 -7.54
CA LEU A 213 17.99 -11.06 -6.19
C LEU A 213 16.86 -11.94 -5.60
N CYS A 214 16.18 -12.71 -6.46
CA CYS A 214 15.09 -13.63 -6.09
C CYS A 214 15.53 -15.10 -6.28
N HIS A 215 16.38 -15.61 -5.40
CA HIS A 215 17.13 -16.84 -5.64
C HIS A 215 16.37 -18.15 -5.40
N MET A 216 15.24 -18.13 -4.68
CA MET A 216 14.43 -19.33 -4.41
C MET A 216 13.35 -19.61 -5.47
N LEU A 217 13.23 -18.75 -6.49
CA LEU A 217 12.26 -18.92 -7.57
C LEU A 217 12.68 -20.08 -8.48
N THR A 218 11.85 -21.12 -8.52
CA THR A 218 12.16 -22.37 -9.23
C THR A 218 11.68 -22.38 -10.67
N SER A 219 10.72 -21.54 -11.02
CA SER A 219 10.21 -21.39 -12.37
C SER A 219 9.67 -19.97 -12.58
N LEU A 220 9.98 -19.39 -13.73
CA LEU A 220 9.24 -18.22 -14.21
C LEU A 220 7.87 -18.67 -14.73
N PRO A 221 6.81 -17.88 -14.53
CA PRO A 221 5.54 -18.11 -15.21
C PRO A 221 5.77 -18.12 -16.71
N SER A 222 4.96 -18.89 -17.43
CA SER A 222 4.93 -18.85 -18.90
C SER A 222 4.67 -17.41 -19.34
N LEU A 223 5.73 -16.68 -19.68
CA LEU A 223 5.56 -15.37 -20.27
C LEU A 223 4.90 -15.56 -21.63
N PRO A 224 3.96 -14.69 -22.02
CA PRO A 224 3.42 -14.71 -23.38
C PRO A 224 4.63 -14.59 -24.30
N LEU A 225 4.75 -15.52 -25.24
CA LEU A 225 5.78 -15.47 -26.27
C LEU A 225 5.77 -14.05 -26.84
N LEU A 226 6.85 -13.29 -26.61
CA LEU A 226 7.11 -12.04 -27.30
C LEU A 226 7.27 -12.44 -28.77
N LEU A 227 6.17 -12.43 -29.52
CA LEU A 227 6.25 -12.43 -30.97
C LEU A 227 6.69 -11.01 -31.33
N ASP A 228 7.90 -10.94 -31.87
CA ASP A 228 8.58 -9.74 -32.37
C ASP A 228 7.68 -8.85 -33.26
#